data_AF-A0AAW9K4K8-F1
#
_entry.id   AF-A0AAW9K4K8-F1
#
_cell.length_a   1.000
_cell.length_b   1.000
_cell.length_c   1.000
_cell.angle_alpha   90.00
_cell.angle_beta   90.00
_cell.angle_gamma   90.00
#
_symmetry.space_group_name_H-M   'P 1'
#
loop_
_entity.id
_entity.type
_entity.pdbx_description
1 polymer ?
#
loop_
_entity_poly.entity_id
_entity_poly.type
_entity_poly.pdbx_seq_one_letter_code
_entity_poly.pdbx_strand_id
1 'polypeptide(L)'
;MDKEEQLRKDYQQTRIRLEDQEDDIKALQRKGQKIAEEAYSELNYILLDRSENDDSLNEARIELTYLEEDLLAELNREKKKVILQQEDAEQQYKSDLKKLREGE
;
A
#
# COMPACT_ATOMS: atom_id res chain seq x y z
N MET A 1 -21.00 23.42 19.50
CA MET A 1 -20.32 22.12 19.47
C MET A 1 -19.18 22.21 20.43
N ASP A 2 -19.00 21.22 21.30
CA ASP A 2 -17.90 21.19 22.26
C ASP A 2 -16.56 21.11 21.52
N LYS A 3 -15.51 21.79 22.01
CA LYS A 3 -14.19 21.80 21.38
C LYS A 3 -13.56 20.41 21.39
N GLU A 4 -13.79 19.62 22.44
CA GLU A 4 -13.34 18.23 22.52
C GLU A 4 -14.04 17.36 21.44
N GLU A 5 -15.35 17.54 21.26
CA GLU A 5 -16.13 16.80 20.26
C GLU A 5 -15.69 17.14 18.82
N GLN A 6 -15.34 18.41 18.55
CA GLN A 6 -14.80 18.82 17.26
C GLN A 6 -13.42 18.18 17.00
N LEU A 7 -12.52 18.22 17.99
CA LEU A 7 -11.20 17.59 17.92
C LEU A 7 -11.30 16.09 17.63
N ARG A 8 -12.22 15.40 18.32
CA ARG A 8 -12.46 13.98 18.11
C ARG A 8 -12.96 13.69 16.70
N LYS A 9 -13.91 14.50 16.21
CA LYS A 9 -14.48 14.32 14.87
C LYS A 9 -13.42 14.52 13.77
N ASP A 10 -12.58 15.55 13.90
CA ASP A 10 -11.53 15.85 12.92
C ASP A 10 -10.46 14.75 12.89
N TYR A 11 -10.08 14.24 14.07
CA TYR A 11 -9.19 13.08 14.18
C TYR A 11 -9.81 11.84 13.51
N GLN A 12 -11.08 11.52 13.81
CA GLN A 12 -11.75 10.35 13.21
C GLN A 12 -11.83 10.44 11.68
N GLN A 13 -12.17 11.62 11.14
CA GLN A 13 -12.19 11.82 9.68
C GLN A 13 -10.81 11.63 9.06
N THR A 14 -9.77 12.15 9.71
CA THR A 14 -8.38 11.97 9.27
C THR A 14 -7.98 10.50 9.30
N ARG A 15 -8.33 9.80 10.38
CA ARG A 15 -8.04 8.37 10.58
C ARG A 15 -8.68 7.53 9.48
N ILE A 16 -9.98 7.70 9.23
CA ILE A 16 -10.72 6.96 8.19
C ILE A 16 -10.07 7.18 6.82
N ARG A 17 -9.76 8.43 6.46
CA ARG A 17 -9.12 8.73 5.16
C ARG A 17 -7.78 8.03 5.00
N LEU A 18 -6.97 7.95 6.06
CA LEU A 18 -5.67 7.28 6.02
C LEU A 18 -5.83 5.75 5.98
N GLU A 19 -6.85 5.20 6.62
CA GLU A 19 -7.18 3.77 6.53
C GLU A 19 -7.66 3.39 5.13
N ASP A 20 -8.51 4.21 4.51
CA ASP A 20 -8.94 4.03 3.12
C ASP A 20 -7.74 4.02 2.16
N GLN A 21 -6.79 4.95 2.34
CA GLN A 21 -5.55 5.00 1.54
C GLN A 21 -4.69 3.74 1.75
N GLU A 22 -4.59 3.24 2.97
CA GLU A 22 -3.86 2.00 3.24
C GLU A 22 -4.52 0.80 2.55
N ASP A 23 -5.85 0.74 2.57
CA ASP A 23 -6.62 -0.33 1.94
C ASP A 23 -6.56 -0.29 0.42
N ASP A 24 -6.54 0.90 -0.19
CA ASP A 24 -6.27 1.10 -1.61
C ASP A 24 -4.89 0.55 -2.00
N ILE A 25 -3.85 0.84 -1.20
CA ILE A 25 -2.50 0.30 -1.42
C ILE A 25 -2.50 -1.24 -1.34
N LYS A 26 -3.18 -1.82 -0.34
CA LYS A 26 -3.32 -3.29 -0.24
C LYS A 26 -4.10 -3.88 -1.42
N ALA A 27 -5.10 -3.17 -1.94
CA ALA A 27 -5.83 -3.61 -3.13
C ALA A 27 -4.94 -3.61 -4.37
N LEU A 28 -4.10 -2.57 -4.54
CA LEU A 28 -3.11 -2.49 -5.61
C LEU A 28 -2.06 -3.60 -5.51
N GLN A 29 -1.56 -3.90 -4.30
CA GLN A 29 -0.63 -5.02 -4.09
C GLN A 29 -1.24 -6.35 -4.55
N ARG A 30 -2.47 -6.66 -4.12
CA ARG A 30 -3.18 -7.89 -4.53
C ARG A 30 -3.43 -7.95 -6.03
N LYS A 31 -3.78 -6.81 -6.64
CA LYS A 31 -3.99 -6.73 -8.09
C LYS A 31 -2.68 -6.94 -8.86
N GLY A 32 -1.59 -6.33 -8.42
CA GLY A 32 -0.26 -6.49 -9.02
C GLY A 32 0.20 -7.94 -8.97
N GLN A 33 0.10 -8.59 -7.81
CA GLN A 33 0.41 -10.02 -7.64
C GLN A 33 -0.39 -10.90 -8.58
N LYS A 34 -1.72 -10.68 -8.66
CA LYS A 34 -2.57 -11.43 -9.57
C LYS A 34 -2.15 -11.30 -11.04
N ILE A 35 -1.82 -10.08 -11.48
CA ILE A 35 -1.36 -9.83 -12.85
C ILE A 35 -0.01 -10.53 -13.11
N ALA A 36 0.92 -10.48 -12.15
CA ALA A 36 2.20 -11.16 -12.26
C ALA A 36 2.02 -12.68 -12.36
N GLU A 37 1.19 -13.27 -11.48
CA GLU A 37 0.85 -14.69 -11.51
C GLU A 37 0.25 -15.14 -12.85
N GLU A 38 -0.69 -14.36 -13.40
CA GLU A 38 -1.27 -14.59 -14.73
C GLU A 38 -0.20 -14.56 -15.83
N ALA A 39 0.67 -13.53 -15.83
CA ALA A 39 1.73 -13.39 -16.81
C ALA A 39 2.79 -14.51 -16.72
N TYR A 40 3.18 -14.93 -15.51
CA TYR A 40 4.08 -16.08 -15.34
C TYR A 40 3.44 -17.38 -15.82
N SER A 41 2.14 -17.57 -15.58
CA SER A 41 1.41 -18.75 -16.05
C SER A 41 1.40 -18.82 -17.57
N GLU A 42 1.13 -17.70 -18.24
CA GLU A 42 1.16 -17.60 -19.71
C GLU A 42 2.56 -17.85 -20.28
N LEU A 43 3.60 -17.22 -19.71
CA LEU A 43 4.99 -17.43 -20.14
C LEU A 43 5.41 -18.89 -19.99
N ASN A 44 5.06 -19.53 -18.87
CA ASN A 44 5.37 -20.94 -18.64
C ASN A 44 4.63 -21.86 -19.61
N TYR A 45 3.36 -21.58 -19.94
CA TYR A 45 2.61 -22.35 -20.92
C TYR A 45 3.28 -22.31 -22.30
N ILE A 46 3.71 -21.12 -22.75
CA ILE A 46 4.40 -20.95 -24.03
C ILE A 46 5.76 -21.66 -24.03
N LEU A 47 6.53 -21.54 -22.93
CA LEU A 47 7.83 -22.19 -22.78
C LEU A 47 7.71 -23.72 -22.77
N LEU A 48 6.64 -24.29 -22.23
CA LEU A 48 6.42 -25.75 -22.24
C LEU A 48 6.04 -26.29 -23.63
N ASP A 49 5.35 -25.49 -24.44
CA ASP A 49 4.97 -25.85 -25.83
C ASP A 49 6.18 -25.81 -26.79
N ARG A 50 7.20 -25.00 -26.47
CA ARG A 50 8.43 -24.89 -27.26
C ARG A 50 9.52 -25.81 -26.69
N SER A 51 9.96 -26.82 -27.44
CA SER A 51 11.00 -27.76 -27.02
C SER A 51 12.43 -27.17 -26.96
N GLU A 52 12.60 -25.87 -27.25
CA GLU A 52 13.89 -25.18 -27.29
C GLU A 52 13.94 -24.06 -26.24
N ASN A 53 15.12 -23.87 -25.64
CA ASN A 53 15.42 -22.72 -24.78
C ASN A 53 15.20 -21.43 -25.58
N ASP A 54 14.07 -20.77 -25.36
CA ASP A 54 13.77 -19.46 -25.92
C ASP A 54 14.33 -18.40 -24.95
N ASP A 55 15.58 -17.99 -25.19
CA ASP A 55 16.31 -17.03 -24.35
C ASP A 55 15.52 -15.72 -24.17
N SER A 56 14.76 -15.29 -25.18
CA SER A 56 13.91 -14.09 -25.11
C SER A 56 12.72 -14.25 -24.16
N LEU A 57 12.13 -15.45 -24.05
CA LEU A 57 11.07 -15.71 -23.06
C LEU A 57 11.62 -15.81 -21.64
N ASN A 58 12.85 -16.32 -21.48
CA ASN A 58 13.54 -16.28 -20.19
C ASN A 58 13.89 -14.85 -19.77
N GLU A 59 14.36 -14.01 -20.69
CA GLU A 59 14.58 -12.58 -20.45
C GLU A 59 13.29 -11.87 -20.04
N ALA A 60 12.18 -12.10 -20.75
CA ALA A 60 10.88 -11.54 -20.40
C ALA A 60 10.42 -11.96 -18.99
N ARG A 61 10.68 -13.21 -18.58
CA ARG A 61 10.38 -13.68 -17.22
C ARG A 61 11.21 -12.95 -16.16
N ILE A 62 12.49 -12.71 -16.43
CA ILE A 62 13.39 -11.97 -15.54
C ILE A 62 12.94 -10.51 -15.41
N GLU A 63 12.63 -9.85 -16.53
CA GLU A 63 12.12 -8.48 -16.53
C GLU A 63 10.81 -8.36 -15.74
N LEU A 64 9.89 -9.30 -15.91
CA LEU A 64 8.64 -9.36 -15.15
C LEU A 64 8.88 -9.43 -13.63
N THR A 65 9.88 -10.20 -13.21
CA THR A 65 10.29 -10.29 -11.79
C THR A 65 10.80 -8.96 -11.27
N TYR A 66 11.67 -8.26 -12.01
CA TYR A 66 12.14 -6.95 -11.58
C TYR A 66 11.00 -5.93 -11.49
N LEU A 67 10.08 -5.92 -12.45
CA LEU A 67 8.90 -5.04 -12.42
C LEU A 67 7.99 -5.33 -11.22
N GLU A 68 7.79 -6.60 -10.88
CA GLU A 68 7.02 -7.02 -9.71
C GLU A 68 7.70 -6.56 -8.40
N GLU A 69 9.01 -6.79 -8.28
CA GLU A 69 9.79 -6.39 -7.11
C GLU A 69 9.78 -4.87 -6.92
N ASP A 70 9.97 -4.10 -7.99
CA ASP A 70 9.94 -2.63 -7.96
C ASP A 70 8.57 -2.11 -7.55
N LEU A 71 7.50 -2.65 -8.14
CA LEU A 71 6.12 -2.29 -7.77
C LEU A 71 5.84 -2.58 -6.29
N LEU A 72 6.21 -3.76 -5.80
CA LEU A 72 6.02 -4.14 -4.41
C LEU A 72 6.84 -3.25 -3.46
N ALA A 73 8.07 -2.91 -3.83
CA ALA A 73 8.92 -2.01 -3.07
C ALA A 73 8.31 -0.61 -2.96
N GLU A 74 7.79 -0.06 -4.05
CA GLU A 74 7.13 1.25 -4.07
C GLU A 74 5.85 1.25 -3.22
N LEU A 75 4.97 0.26 -3.41
CA LEU A 75 3.73 0.14 -2.64
C LEU A 75 4.02 -0.02 -1.14
N ASN A 76 5.05 -0.78 -0.76
CA ASN A 76 5.46 -0.91 0.64
C ASN A 76 6.01 0.41 1.23
N ARG A 77 6.75 1.20 0.43
CA ARG A 77 7.22 2.52 0.86
C ARG A 77 6.05 3.46 1.10
N GLU A 78 5.07 3.51 0.20
CA GLU A 78 3.88 4.34 0.36
C GLU A 78 3.03 3.88 1.56
N LYS A 79 2.81 2.57 1.71
CA LYS A 79 2.11 2.02 2.88
C LYS A 79 2.77 2.46 4.19
N LYS A 80 4.10 2.40 4.26
CA LYS A 80 4.85 2.84 5.45
C LYS A 80 4.62 4.32 5.74
N LYS A 81 4.57 5.19 4.72
CA LYS A 81 4.28 6.62 4.90
C LYS A 81 2.88 6.83 5.48
N VAL A 82 1.88 6.12 4.98
CA VAL A 82 0.50 6.20 5.48
C VAL A 82 0.41 5.76 6.95
N ILE A 83 1.10 4.67 7.32
CA ILE A 83 1.17 4.21 8.73
C ILE A 83 1.82 5.28 9.62
N LEU A 84 2.91 5.91 9.19
CA LEU A 84 3.53 7.00 9.95
C LEU A 84 2.58 8.19 10.11
N GLN A 85 1.85 8.58 9.04
CA GLN A 85 0.85 9.64 9.11
C GLN A 85 -0.30 9.31 10.07
N GLN A 86 -0.69 8.03 10.15
CA GLN A 86 -1.67 7.54 11.11
C GLN A 86 -1.17 7.69 12.55
N GLU A 87 0.09 7.34 12.81
CA GLU A 87 0.72 7.51 14.13
C GLU A 87 0.86 8.99 14.50
N ASP A 88 1.28 9.84 13.57
CA ASP A 88 1.39 11.28 13.77
C ASP A 88 0.04 11.91 14.10
N ALA A 89 -1.03 11.53 13.38
CA ALA A 89 -2.38 12.00 13.64
C ALA A 89 -2.87 11.62 15.05
N GLU A 90 -2.58 10.40 15.51
CA GLU A 90 -2.90 9.93 16.86
C GLU A 90 -2.14 10.72 17.94
N GLN A 91 -0.84 10.95 17.74
CA GLN A 91 -0.02 11.73 18.67
C GLN A 91 -0.47 13.19 18.74
N GLN A 92 -0.77 13.79 17.59
CA GLN A 92 -1.27 15.16 17.51
C GLN A 92 -2.62 15.29 18.24
N TYR A 93 -3.56 14.39 17.98
CA TYR A 93 -4.85 14.37 18.66
C TYR A 93 -4.70 14.25 20.19
N LYS A 94 -3.85 13.33 20.68
CA LYS A 94 -3.57 13.19 22.11
C LYS A 94 -2.96 14.46 22.73
N SER A 95 -2.05 15.10 22.01
CA SER A 95 -1.40 16.35 22.43
C SER A 95 -2.41 17.48 22.55
N ASP A 96 -3.26 17.65 21.54
CA ASP A 96 -4.26 18.72 21.52
C ASP A 96 -5.36 18.49 22.56
N LEU A 97 -5.79 17.25 22.74
CA LEU A 97 -6.74 16.88 23.80
C LEU A 97 -6.20 17.18 25.19
N LYS A 98 -4.92 16.87 25.43
CA LYS A 98 -4.25 17.19 26.70
C LYS A 98 -4.21 18.70 26.94
N LYS A 99 -3.80 19.49 25.94
CA LYS A 99 -3.74 20.96 26.04
C LYS A 99 -5.12 21.57 26.28
N LEU A 100 -6.15 21.03 25.65
CA LEU A 100 -7.53 21.49 25.87
C LEU A 100 -7.93 21.28 27.34
N ARG A 101 -7.68 20.09 27.88
CA ARG A 101 -8.01 19.74 29.28
C ARG A 101 -7.17 20.45 30.33
N GLU A 102 -5.92 20.81 30.03
CA GLU A 102 -5.03 21.56 30.92
C GLU A 102 -5.27 23.08 30.86
N GLY A 103 -5.94 23.56 29.82
CA GLY A 103 -6.30 24.98 29.61
C GLY A 103 -7.75 25.33 29.98
N GLU A 104 -8.55 24.33 30.35
CA GLU A 104 -9.89 24.45 30.95
C GLU A 104 -9.82 24.41 32.48
#